data_AF-A0ABD7CD83-F1
#
_entry.id   AF-A0ABD7CD83-F1
#
_cell.length_a   1.000
_cell.length_b   1.000
_cell.length_c   1.000
_cell.angle_alpha   90.00
_cell.angle_beta   90.00
_cell.angle_gamma   90.00
#
_symmetry.space_group_name_H-M   'P 1'
#
loop_
_entity.id
_entity.type
_entity.pdbx_description
1 polymer ?
#
loop_
_entity_poly.entity_id
_entity_poly.type
_entity_poly.pdbx_seq_one_letter_code
_entity_poly.pdbx_strand_id
1 'polypeptide(L)'
;MLDLSYSLERVLQEDPAARNKWEVLLLYPGIHALLCHRLAHALHKKGFYFIARALSQLVRFITGIEIHPGAKIGRGLFIDHGMGVVIGETTEIGDDVTIYHGVTLGGTGKFKGKRHPTLGNRVVVGAGAKVLGAICVGDDVKIGANAVVLSDLPTGSTAVGAKAKTITKDR
;
A
#
# COMPACT_ATOMS: atom_id res chain seq x y z
N MET A 1 -15.61 6.29 -8.02
CA MET A 1 -15.43 7.73 -8.27
C MET A 1 -14.46 8.24 -7.22
N LEU A 2 -13.56 9.16 -7.59
CA LEU A 2 -12.47 9.62 -6.72
C LEU A 2 -13.08 10.51 -5.63
N ASP A 3 -13.12 10.03 -4.39
CA ASP A 3 -13.55 10.85 -3.26
C ASP A 3 -12.33 11.54 -2.63
N LEU A 4 -11.85 12.56 -3.33
CA LEU A 4 -10.71 13.38 -2.88
C LEU A 4 -11.06 14.07 -1.55
N SER A 5 -12.28 14.60 -1.43
CA SER A 5 -12.76 15.23 -0.20
C SER A 5 -12.65 14.29 1.00
N TYR A 6 -13.13 13.06 0.86
CA TYR A 6 -13.00 12.04 1.89
C TYR A 6 -11.54 11.71 2.21
N SER A 7 -10.68 11.60 1.20
CA SER A 7 -9.25 11.29 1.40
C SER A 7 -8.53 12.41 2.17
N LEU A 8 -8.85 13.68 1.88
CA LEU A 8 -8.29 14.83 2.60
C LEU A 8 -8.81 14.89 4.05
N GLU A 9 -10.09 14.60 4.28
CA GLU A 9 -10.67 14.53 5.62
C GLU A 9 -10.08 13.40 6.45
N ARG A 10 -9.91 12.23 5.83
CA ARG A 10 -9.26 11.07 6.45
C ARG A 10 -7.87 11.43 6.95
N VAL A 11 -7.05 12.09 6.12
CA VAL A 11 -5.69 12.51 6.53
C VAL A 11 -5.75 13.48 7.70
N LEU A 12 -6.66 14.46 7.68
CA LEU A 12 -6.79 15.42 8.79
C LEU A 12 -7.24 14.78 10.11
N GLN A 13 -8.02 13.70 10.04
CA GLN A 13 -8.43 12.95 11.23
C GLN A 13 -7.31 12.09 11.80
N GLU A 14 -6.43 11.60 10.94
CA GLU A 14 -5.48 10.53 11.26
C GLU A 14 -4.05 11.03 11.48
N ASP A 15 -3.69 12.18 10.91
CA ASP A 15 -2.39 12.82 11.08
C ASP A 15 -2.53 14.07 11.96
N PRO A 16 -2.07 14.01 13.23
CA PRO A 16 -2.06 15.17 14.12
C PRO A 16 -1.22 16.36 13.62
N ALA A 17 -0.31 16.13 12.66
CA ALA A 17 0.52 17.19 12.06
C ALA A 17 -0.20 17.95 10.93
N ALA A 18 -1.29 17.39 10.38
CA ALA A 18 -2.04 18.01 9.29
C ALA A 18 -2.93 19.14 9.82
N ARG A 19 -2.69 20.40 9.38
CA ARG A 19 -3.44 21.55 9.92
C ARG A 19 -4.67 21.90 9.11
N ASN A 20 -4.68 21.64 7.81
CA ASN A 20 -5.80 21.95 6.93
C ASN A 20 -5.73 21.19 5.58
N LYS A 21 -6.85 21.20 4.83
CA LYS A 21 -6.98 20.48 3.55
C LYS A 21 -6.01 20.97 2.47
N TRP A 22 -5.64 22.26 2.45
CA TRP A 22 -4.73 22.82 1.44
C TRP A 22 -3.30 22.33 1.64
N GLU A 23 -2.83 22.29 2.88
CA GLU A 23 -1.54 21.71 3.25
C GLU A 23 -1.47 20.24 2.81
N VAL A 24 -2.50 19.46 3.14
CA VAL A 24 -2.57 18.04 2.74
C VAL A 24 -2.57 17.89 1.22
N LEU A 25 -3.41 18.65 0.51
CA LEU A 25 -3.52 18.55 -0.95
C LEU A 25 -2.20 18.92 -1.67
N LEU A 26 -1.53 19.98 -1.21
CA LEU A 26 -0.37 20.53 -1.91
C LEU A 26 0.95 19.89 -1.52
N LEU A 27 1.07 19.39 -0.27
CA LEU A 27 2.36 19.00 0.28
C LEU A 27 2.48 17.50 0.61
N TYR A 28 1.37 16.74 0.64
CA TYR A 28 1.44 15.34 1.09
C TYR A 28 1.69 14.40 -0.10
N PRO A 29 2.85 13.70 -0.14
CA PRO A 29 3.20 12.81 -1.25
C PRO A 29 2.23 11.63 -1.37
N GLY A 30 1.63 11.18 -0.27
CA GLY A 30 0.60 10.14 -0.27
C GLY A 30 -0.62 10.51 -1.12
N ILE A 31 -1.11 11.75 -1.00
CA ILE A 31 -2.23 12.24 -1.81
C ILE A 31 -1.84 12.32 -3.29
N HIS A 32 -0.67 12.85 -3.61
CA HIS A 32 -0.19 12.95 -4.99
C HIS A 32 -0.05 11.55 -5.63
N ALA A 33 0.53 10.60 -4.91
CA ALA A 33 0.68 9.22 -5.37
C ALA A 33 -0.67 8.55 -5.64
N LEU A 34 -1.66 8.74 -4.76
CA LEU A 34 -3.00 8.20 -4.93
C LEU A 34 -3.73 8.80 -6.12
N LEU A 35 -3.72 10.13 -6.27
CA LEU A 35 -4.35 10.82 -7.40
C LEU A 35 -3.79 10.31 -8.74
N CYS A 36 -2.46 10.26 -8.86
CA CYS A 36 -1.82 9.77 -10.08
C CYS A 36 -2.04 8.27 -10.28
N HIS A 37 -2.09 7.45 -9.22
CA HIS A 37 -2.42 6.04 -9.33
C HIS A 37 -3.82 5.83 -9.91
N ARG A 38 -4.83 6.62 -9.52
CA ARG A 38 -6.19 6.49 -10.09
C ARG A 38 -6.20 6.74 -11.61
N LEU A 39 -5.43 7.73 -12.07
CA LEU A 39 -5.23 7.98 -13.50
C LEU A 39 -4.50 6.83 -14.19
N ALA A 40 -3.37 6.37 -13.62
CA ALA A 40 -2.60 5.25 -14.13
C ALA A 40 -3.42 3.96 -14.19
N HIS A 41 -4.24 3.69 -13.17
CA HIS A 41 -5.14 2.54 -13.10
C HIS A 41 -6.22 2.61 -14.19
N ALA A 42 -6.80 3.78 -14.43
CA ALA A 42 -7.76 3.97 -15.52
C ALA A 42 -7.12 3.72 -16.91
N LEU A 43 -5.89 4.20 -17.13
CA LEU A 43 -5.12 3.90 -18.35
C LEU A 43 -4.81 2.40 -18.47
N HIS A 44 -4.41 1.76 -17.38
CA HIS A 44 -4.12 0.33 -17.32
C HIS A 44 -5.35 -0.51 -17.67
N LYS A 45 -6.53 -0.18 -17.12
CA LYS A 45 -7.81 -0.86 -17.44
C LYS A 45 -8.24 -0.67 -18.89
N LYS A 46 -7.80 0.40 -19.56
CA LYS A 46 -8.04 0.66 -20.98
C LYS A 46 -7.00 0.01 -21.91
N GLY A 47 -6.03 -0.74 -21.37
CA GLY A 47 -4.99 -1.43 -22.14
C GLY A 47 -3.75 -0.59 -22.46
N PHE A 48 -3.68 0.67 -22.01
CA PHE A 48 -2.51 1.54 -22.20
C PHE A 48 -1.40 1.23 -21.18
N TYR A 49 -0.93 -0.02 -21.16
CA TYR A 49 -0.05 -0.54 -20.11
C TYR A 49 1.28 0.21 -19.99
N PHE A 50 1.92 0.52 -21.12
CA PHE A 50 3.18 1.24 -21.12
C PHE A 50 3.04 2.64 -20.53
N ILE A 51 2.04 3.41 -20.97
CA ILE A 51 1.78 4.78 -20.48
C ILE A 51 1.43 4.75 -18.99
N ALA A 52 0.57 3.82 -18.58
CA ALA A 52 0.23 3.62 -17.17
C ALA A 52 1.47 3.34 -16.32
N ARG A 53 2.37 2.47 -16.81
CA ARG A 53 3.61 2.12 -16.08
C ARG A 53 4.59 3.28 -16.06
N ALA A 54 4.78 3.99 -17.17
CA ALA A 54 5.62 5.18 -17.23
C ALA A 54 5.15 6.25 -16.24
N LEU A 55 3.84 6.53 -16.18
CA LEU A 55 3.26 7.44 -15.19
C LEU A 55 3.53 6.97 -13.75
N SER A 56 3.35 5.67 -13.46
CA SER A 56 3.66 5.14 -12.12
C SER A 56 5.12 5.32 -11.72
N GLN A 57 6.06 5.23 -12.67
CA GLN A 57 7.49 5.40 -12.41
C GLN A 57 7.87 6.87 -12.22
N LEU A 58 7.25 7.78 -12.98
CA LEU A 58 7.41 9.22 -12.75
C LEU A 58 6.92 9.62 -11.36
N VAL A 59 5.75 9.14 -10.94
CA VAL A 59 5.20 9.38 -9.61
C VAL A 59 6.14 8.84 -8.53
N ARG A 60 6.61 7.60 -8.67
CA ARG A 60 7.61 7.01 -7.77
C ARG A 60 8.86 7.87 -7.64
N PHE A 61 9.36 8.44 -8.75
CA PHE A 61 10.54 9.30 -8.74
C PHE A 61 10.31 10.58 -7.94
N ILE A 62 9.12 11.17 -8.02
CA ILE A 62 8.78 12.43 -7.35
C ILE A 62 8.42 12.21 -5.87
N THR A 63 7.67 11.15 -5.55
CA THR A 63 7.08 10.95 -4.22
C THR A 63 7.80 9.91 -3.36
N GLY A 64 8.63 9.05 -3.97
CA GLY A 64 9.20 7.88 -3.31
C GLY A 64 8.22 6.73 -3.07
N ILE A 65 6.96 6.85 -3.52
CA ILE A 65 5.90 5.85 -3.36
C ILE A 65 5.68 5.12 -4.69
N GLU A 66 5.90 3.80 -4.72
CA GLU A 66 5.62 2.97 -5.88
C GLU A 66 4.27 2.28 -5.76
N ILE A 67 3.35 2.59 -6.68
CA ILE A 67 2.07 1.89 -6.80
C ILE A 67 1.94 1.36 -8.22
N HIS A 68 1.89 0.04 -8.38
CA HIS A 68 1.67 -0.55 -9.69
C HIS A 68 0.28 -0.17 -10.23
N PRO A 69 0.13 0.20 -11.52
CA PRO A 69 -1.17 0.60 -12.08
C PRO A 69 -2.25 -0.49 -12.00
N GLY A 70 -1.86 -1.76 -11.94
CA GLY A 70 -2.78 -2.90 -11.79
C GLY A 70 -3.38 -3.07 -10.39
N ALA A 71 -2.80 -2.44 -9.36
CA ALA A 71 -3.29 -2.55 -7.99
C ALA A 71 -4.71 -2.00 -7.87
N LYS A 72 -5.52 -2.63 -7.02
CA LYS A 72 -6.88 -2.16 -6.71
C LYS A 72 -6.90 -1.58 -5.30
N ILE A 73 -7.40 -0.36 -5.17
CA ILE A 73 -7.36 0.37 -3.91
C ILE A 73 -8.75 0.89 -3.58
N GLY A 74 -9.24 0.60 -2.38
CA GLY A 74 -10.47 1.14 -1.82
C GLY A 74 -10.41 2.65 -1.56
N ARG A 75 -11.40 3.20 -0.88
CA ARG A 75 -11.41 4.61 -0.47
C ARG A 75 -10.55 4.79 0.79
N GLY A 76 -10.14 6.03 1.07
CA GLY A 76 -9.55 6.37 2.37
C GLY A 76 -8.19 5.74 2.68
N LEU A 77 -7.47 5.18 1.69
CA LEU A 77 -6.08 4.75 1.90
C LEU A 77 -5.26 5.96 2.35
N PHE A 78 -4.69 5.88 3.56
CA PHE A 78 -3.78 6.87 4.10
C PHE A 78 -2.34 6.33 4.02
N ILE A 79 -1.49 7.02 3.26
CA ILE A 79 -0.06 6.69 3.16
C ILE A 79 0.73 7.76 3.93
N ASP A 80 1.18 7.43 5.13
CA ASP A 80 1.91 8.34 6.01
C ASP A 80 3.42 8.26 5.79
N HIS A 81 4.07 9.42 5.69
CA HIS A 81 5.44 9.68 5.24
C HIS A 81 5.79 9.15 3.84
N GLY A 82 5.33 7.95 3.47
CA GLY A 82 5.29 7.38 2.13
C GLY A 82 6.62 6.90 1.52
N MET A 83 7.76 7.44 1.95
CA MET A 83 9.06 7.10 1.36
C MET A 83 9.32 5.58 1.39
N GLY A 84 9.63 4.98 0.24
CA GLY A 84 9.96 3.57 0.12
C GLY A 84 8.78 2.61 0.21
N VAL A 85 7.53 3.10 0.15
CA VAL A 85 6.34 2.25 0.01
C VAL A 85 6.32 1.59 -1.37
N VAL A 86 6.07 0.28 -1.41
CA VAL A 86 5.97 -0.50 -2.66
C VAL A 86 4.68 -1.33 -2.64
N ILE A 87 3.79 -1.07 -3.60
CA ILE A 87 2.51 -1.76 -3.79
C ILE A 87 2.52 -2.46 -5.15
N GLY A 88 2.54 -3.79 -5.14
CA GLY A 88 2.65 -4.60 -6.35
C GLY A 88 1.37 -4.75 -7.19
N GLU A 89 1.53 -5.39 -8.35
CA GLU A 89 0.54 -5.41 -9.43
C GLU A 89 -0.83 -5.97 -9.04
N THR A 90 -0.86 -7.08 -8.30
CA THR A 90 -2.11 -7.78 -8.00
C THR A 90 -2.57 -7.51 -6.57
N THR A 91 -2.06 -6.44 -5.96
CA THR A 91 -2.45 -6.06 -4.60
C THR A 91 -3.88 -5.55 -4.64
N GLU A 92 -4.67 -5.96 -3.66
CA GLU A 92 -6.00 -5.42 -3.41
C GLU A 92 -6.00 -4.84 -2.00
N ILE A 93 -6.45 -3.60 -1.86
CA ILE A 93 -6.51 -2.88 -0.59
C ILE A 93 -7.96 -2.45 -0.37
N GLY A 94 -8.52 -2.81 0.78
CA GLY A 94 -9.86 -2.39 1.20
C GLY A 94 -9.93 -0.91 1.55
N ASP A 95 -11.02 -0.53 2.22
CA ASP A 95 -11.28 0.84 2.62
C ASP A 95 -10.58 1.21 3.93
N ASP A 96 -10.19 2.47 4.06
CA ASP A 96 -9.71 3.10 5.31
C ASP A 96 -8.43 2.45 5.89
N VAL A 97 -7.61 1.89 5.00
CA VAL A 97 -6.31 1.30 5.33
C VAL A 97 -5.26 2.40 5.57
N THR A 98 -4.38 2.19 6.55
CA THR A 98 -3.22 3.06 6.82
C THR A 98 -1.92 2.33 6.52
N ILE A 99 -1.02 2.93 5.74
CA ILE A 99 0.30 2.40 5.40
C ILE A 99 1.38 3.43 5.75
N TYR A 100 2.35 3.02 6.55
CA TYR A 100 3.51 3.86 6.85
C TYR A 100 4.66 3.66 5.84
N HIS A 101 5.65 4.54 5.89
CA HIS A 101 6.86 4.46 5.05
C HIS A 101 7.57 3.10 5.09
N GLY A 102 8.29 2.76 4.02
CA GLY A 102 9.09 1.55 3.89
C GLY A 102 8.30 0.24 3.81
N VAL A 103 6.96 0.29 3.76
CA VAL A 103 6.11 -0.90 3.64
C VAL A 103 6.24 -1.52 2.24
N THR A 104 6.22 -2.85 2.18
CA THR A 104 6.12 -3.58 0.91
C THR A 104 4.92 -4.53 0.93
N LEU A 105 4.01 -4.35 -0.03
CA LEU A 105 2.96 -5.28 -0.39
C LEU A 105 3.40 -6.03 -1.65
N GLY A 106 4.20 -7.08 -1.43
CA GLY A 106 5.07 -7.69 -2.43
C GLY A 106 4.63 -9.08 -2.90
N GLY A 107 5.17 -9.49 -4.04
CA GLY A 107 4.92 -10.81 -4.61
C GLY A 107 5.83 -11.90 -4.04
N THR A 108 5.40 -13.17 -4.12
CA THR A 108 6.29 -14.33 -3.98
C THR A 108 6.28 -15.17 -5.26
N GLY A 109 7.42 -15.77 -5.62
CA GLY A 109 7.57 -16.59 -6.83
C GLY A 109 7.73 -15.80 -8.15
N LYS A 110 7.74 -16.52 -9.28
CA LYS A 110 7.95 -15.97 -10.64
C LYS A 110 6.74 -16.15 -11.58
N PHE A 111 5.59 -16.56 -11.07
CA PHE A 111 4.42 -16.86 -11.88
C PHE A 111 3.57 -15.61 -12.17
N LYS A 112 2.81 -15.66 -13.27
CA LYS A 112 1.79 -14.66 -13.59
C LYS A 112 0.50 -14.98 -12.83
N GLY A 113 -0.29 -13.95 -12.50
CA GLY A 113 -1.52 -14.09 -11.71
C GLY A 113 -1.40 -13.50 -10.31
N LYS A 114 -2.41 -13.78 -9.46
CA LYS A 114 -2.51 -13.28 -8.09
C LYS A 114 -1.32 -13.78 -7.26
N ARG A 115 -0.47 -12.85 -6.84
CA ARG A 115 0.77 -13.14 -6.11
C ARG A 115 1.12 -12.13 -5.04
N HIS A 116 0.34 -11.05 -4.94
CA HIS A 116 0.48 -9.98 -3.95
C HIS A 116 -0.69 -10.02 -2.96
N PRO A 117 -0.58 -9.37 -1.80
CA PRO A 117 -1.58 -9.48 -0.73
C PRO A 117 -2.96 -8.92 -1.11
N THR A 118 -3.98 -9.37 -0.39
CA THR A 118 -5.29 -8.71 -0.27
C THR A 118 -5.46 -8.23 1.16
N LEU A 119 -5.64 -6.94 1.35
CA LEU A 119 -5.88 -6.31 2.65
C LEU A 119 -7.37 -5.99 2.76
N GLY A 120 -7.98 -6.36 3.87
CA GLY A 120 -9.33 -5.95 4.25
C GLY A 120 -9.41 -4.47 4.61
N ASN A 121 -10.52 -4.10 5.24
CA ASN A 121 -10.80 -2.73 5.62
C ASN A 121 -10.13 -2.37 6.96
N ARG A 122 -9.79 -1.10 7.15
CA ARG A 122 -9.25 -0.55 8.42
C ARG A 122 -7.96 -1.25 8.90
N VAL A 123 -7.23 -1.86 7.97
CA VAL A 123 -5.92 -2.46 8.25
C VAL A 123 -4.89 -1.36 8.49
N VAL A 124 -4.04 -1.53 9.49
CA VAL A 124 -2.89 -0.65 9.74
C VAL A 124 -1.61 -1.42 9.47
N VAL A 125 -0.77 -0.91 8.57
CA VAL A 125 0.51 -1.53 8.20
C VAL A 125 1.66 -0.63 8.66
N GLY A 126 2.29 -1.03 9.77
CA GLY A 126 3.36 -0.30 10.42
C GLY A 126 4.61 -0.12 9.56
N ALA A 127 5.41 0.89 9.91
CA ALA A 127 6.58 1.30 9.14
C ALA A 127 7.53 0.13 8.86
N GLY A 128 8.01 0.02 7.62
CA GLY A 128 8.96 -1.00 7.22
C GLY A 128 8.42 -2.43 7.11
N ALA A 129 7.13 -2.68 7.39
CA ALA A 129 6.57 -4.04 7.31
C ALA A 129 6.60 -4.61 5.88
N LYS A 130 6.72 -5.93 5.78
CA LYS A 130 6.76 -6.68 4.52
C LYS A 130 5.63 -7.71 4.53
N VAL A 131 4.62 -7.50 3.69
CA VAL A 131 3.49 -8.40 3.52
C VAL A 131 3.65 -9.05 2.14
N LEU A 132 3.98 -10.33 2.11
CA LEU A 132 4.48 -10.98 0.90
C LEU A 132 3.63 -12.19 0.51
N GLY A 133 3.30 -12.28 -0.77
CA GLY A 133 2.58 -13.39 -1.37
C GLY A 133 1.09 -13.12 -1.54
N ALA A 134 0.39 -14.07 -2.17
CA ALA A 134 -1.06 -14.04 -2.32
C ALA A 134 -1.74 -14.45 -1.01
N ILE A 135 -1.57 -13.63 0.03
CA ILE A 135 -2.16 -13.82 1.36
C ILE A 135 -3.29 -12.84 1.61
N CYS A 136 -4.20 -13.23 2.49
CA CYS A 136 -5.35 -12.45 2.92
C CYS A 136 -5.13 -11.89 4.33
N VAL A 137 -5.26 -10.57 4.46
CA VAL A 137 -5.28 -9.87 5.73
C VAL A 137 -6.72 -9.44 5.99
N GLY A 138 -7.34 -9.93 7.06
CA GLY A 138 -8.71 -9.59 7.43
C GLY A 138 -8.89 -8.12 7.80
N ASP A 139 -10.14 -7.74 8.07
CA ASP A 139 -10.49 -6.39 8.50
C ASP A 139 -9.90 -6.08 9.89
N ASP A 140 -9.68 -4.81 10.21
CA ASP A 140 -9.24 -4.34 11.53
C ASP A 140 -7.91 -4.94 12.02
N VAL A 141 -7.09 -5.47 11.11
CA VAL A 141 -5.78 -6.05 11.45
C VAL A 141 -4.73 -4.96 11.64
N LYS A 142 -3.87 -5.15 12.64
CA LYS A 142 -2.70 -4.30 12.88
C LYS A 142 -1.41 -5.07 12.62
N ILE A 143 -0.59 -4.60 11.69
CA ILE A 143 0.72 -5.16 11.39
C ILE A 143 1.77 -4.23 12.00
N GLY A 144 2.58 -4.74 12.91
CA GLY A 144 3.63 -4.00 13.58
C GLY A 144 4.75 -3.56 12.65
N ALA A 145 5.48 -2.54 13.06
CA ALA A 145 6.65 -2.05 12.32
C ALA A 145 7.68 -3.17 12.10
N ASN A 146 8.28 -3.20 10.91
CA ASN A 146 9.24 -4.20 10.46
C ASN A 146 8.76 -5.67 10.52
N ALA A 147 7.46 -5.92 10.71
CA ALA A 147 6.94 -7.27 10.69
C ALA A 147 7.05 -7.88 9.28
N VAL A 148 7.32 -9.18 9.21
CA VAL A 148 7.31 -9.94 7.94
C VAL A 148 6.16 -10.93 7.97
N VAL A 149 5.15 -10.68 7.15
CA VAL A 149 3.91 -11.45 7.09
C VAL A 149 3.93 -12.32 5.83
N LEU A 150 3.87 -13.63 6.04
CA LEU A 150 3.96 -14.67 5.00
C LEU A 150 2.76 -15.62 5.00
N SER A 151 1.73 -15.33 5.80
CA SER A 151 0.54 -16.14 5.98
C SER A 151 -0.66 -15.25 6.22
N ASP A 152 -1.84 -15.78 5.98
CA ASP A 152 -3.09 -15.07 6.23
C ASP A 152 -3.20 -14.60 7.68
N LEU A 153 -3.86 -13.46 7.87
CA LEU A 153 -4.13 -12.87 9.18
C LEU A 153 -5.64 -12.75 9.39
N PRO A 154 -6.20 -13.31 10.48
CA PRO A 154 -7.63 -13.21 10.75
C PRO A 154 -8.04 -11.79 11.14
N THR A 155 -9.30 -11.43 10.90
CA THR A 155 -9.89 -10.14 11.27
C THR A 155 -9.63 -9.79 12.75
N GLY A 156 -9.32 -8.52 13.02
CA GLY A 156 -9.07 -7.99 14.36
C GLY A 156 -7.75 -8.44 15.01
N SER A 157 -6.93 -9.22 14.31
CA SER A 157 -5.65 -9.70 14.85
C SER A 157 -4.55 -8.65 14.80
N THR A 158 -3.49 -8.87 15.58
CA THR A 158 -2.27 -8.06 15.53
C THR A 158 -1.09 -8.96 15.21
N ALA A 159 -0.36 -8.65 14.14
CA ALA A 159 0.84 -9.37 13.71
C ALA A 159 2.09 -8.53 14.00
N VAL A 160 3.02 -9.06 14.77
CA VAL A 160 4.29 -8.40 15.13
C VAL A 160 5.47 -9.34 14.92
N GLY A 161 6.68 -8.78 14.87
CA GLY A 161 7.92 -9.54 14.80
C GLY A 161 8.41 -9.84 13.37
N ALA A 162 9.72 -10.05 13.25
CA ALA A 162 10.35 -10.39 11.97
C ALA A 162 10.24 -11.89 11.70
N LYS A 163 9.92 -12.28 10.45
CA LYS A 163 9.87 -13.67 10.03
C LYS A 163 10.88 -13.99 8.93
N ALA A 164 12.03 -14.49 9.37
CA ALA A 164 12.84 -15.49 8.70
C ALA A 164 13.79 -16.10 9.74
N LYS A 165 13.88 -17.44 9.83
CA LYS A 165 15.13 -18.16 10.14
C LYS A 165 15.07 -19.59 9.61
N THR A 166 16.10 -19.96 8.86
CA THR A 166 16.51 -21.36 8.74
C THR A 166 18.03 -21.40 8.74
N ILE A 167 18.60 -22.23 9.63
CA ILE A 167 20.04 -22.49 9.77
C ILE A 167 20.20 -23.99 9.60
N THR A 168 21.09 -24.42 8.70
CA THR A 168 21.53 -25.82 8.62
C THR A 168 23.03 -25.86 8.31
N LYS A 169 23.77 -26.53 9.19
CA LYS A 169 25.18 -26.94 9.10
C LYS A 169 25.28 -28.26 9.90
N ASP A 170 25.89 -29.35 9.44
CA ASP A 170 27.03 -29.49 8.51
C ASP A 170 26.91 -30.72 7.59
N ARG A 171 27.31 -30.55 6.31
CA ARG A 171 28.24 -31.41 5.56
C ARG A 171 28.72 -30.68 4.32
#